data_AF-A0A924LDK8-F1
#
_entry.id   AF-A0A924LDK8-F1
#
_cell.length_a   1.000
_cell.length_b   1.000
_cell.length_c   1.000
_cell.angle_alpha   90.00
_cell.angle_beta   90.00
_cell.angle_gamma   90.00
#
_symmetry.space_group_name_H-M   'P 1'
#
loop_
_entity.id
_entity.type
_entity.pdbx_description
1 polymer ?
#
loop_
_entity_poly.entity_id
_entity_poly.type
_entity_poly.pdbx_seq_one_letter_code
_entity_poly.pdbx_strand_id
1 'polypeptide(L)'
;RESVLDEDSLPIRLTALTPCFRSEAGSAGRDTKGLIRQHQFEKVELVAICTAEQAAFEHGRMVRSAEMILERLGLPYRRVLLCTGDMGFSARKTFDLEVWLPGQGAWREISSISDCGDFQGRRMGARYKTRGEKGTKGFVHTLNGSGLAVGRTLVAVIENYQQADGSVRVPQVLHNYMGGMTVLTP
;
A
#
# COMPACT_ATOMS: atom_id res chain seq x y z
N ARG A 1 -20.11 -9.42 13.62
CA ARG A 1 -20.35 -8.91 15.00
C ARG A 1 -20.29 -7.39 14.90
N GLU A 2 -21.38 -6.70 15.18
CA GLU A 2 -21.43 -5.22 15.15
C GLU A 2 -20.55 -4.66 16.27
N SER A 3 -19.62 -3.76 15.95
CA SER A 3 -18.79 -3.05 16.94
C SER A 3 -19.13 -1.56 16.91
N VAL A 4 -19.43 -1.02 18.09
CA VAL A 4 -19.51 0.43 18.32
C VAL A 4 -18.22 0.84 19.02
N LEU A 5 -17.37 1.59 18.33
CA LEU A 5 -16.10 2.10 18.85
C LEU A 5 -16.32 3.38 19.67
N ASP A 6 -15.42 3.63 20.61
CA ASP A 6 -15.31 4.93 21.27
C ASP A 6 -14.58 5.90 20.32
N GLU A 7 -15.12 7.10 20.13
CA GLU A 7 -14.51 8.14 19.30
C GLU A 7 -13.07 8.45 19.75
N ASP A 8 -12.81 8.42 21.06
CA ASP A 8 -11.49 8.67 21.64
C ASP A 8 -10.46 7.61 21.27
N SER A 9 -10.90 6.44 20.79
CA SER A 9 -10.00 5.38 20.29
C SER A 9 -9.59 5.56 18.82
N LEU A 10 -10.13 6.56 18.12
CA LEU A 10 -9.88 6.83 16.71
C LEU A 10 -8.83 7.95 16.53
N PRO A 11 -7.91 7.84 15.55
CA PRO A 11 -7.85 6.80 14.53
C PRO A 11 -7.15 5.51 15.04
N ILE A 12 -7.72 4.36 14.68
CA ILE A 12 -7.02 3.07 14.82
C ILE A 12 -6.16 2.88 13.59
N ARG A 13 -4.87 2.63 13.78
CA ARG A 13 -3.88 2.40 12.72
C ARG A 13 -3.30 0.99 12.86
N LEU A 14 -3.38 0.21 11.79
CA LEU A 14 -2.96 -1.19 11.77
C LEU A 14 -1.99 -1.41 10.62
N THR A 15 -1.10 -2.39 10.80
CA THR A 15 -0.27 -2.92 9.71
C THR A 15 -0.09 -4.42 9.85
N ALA A 16 0.06 -5.12 8.72
CA ALA A 16 0.33 -6.54 8.70
C ALA A 16 1.14 -6.91 7.44
N LEU A 17 2.11 -7.82 7.61
CA LEU A 17 2.73 -8.53 6.50
C LEU A 17 1.94 -9.82 6.27
N THR A 18 1.42 -10.03 5.06
CA THR A 18 0.68 -11.24 4.73
C THR A 18 0.98 -11.75 3.31
N PRO A 19 0.86 -13.07 3.08
CA PRO A 19 0.68 -13.58 1.73
C PRO A 19 -0.69 -13.16 1.20
N CYS A 20 -0.71 -12.60 0.00
CA CYS A 20 -1.88 -12.18 -0.74
C CYS A 20 -2.11 -13.13 -1.90
N PHE A 21 -3.34 -13.63 -2.05
CA PHE A 21 -3.73 -14.56 -3.11
C PHE A 21 -4.72 -13.90 -4.07
N ARG A 22 -4.42 -13.92 -5.37
CA ARG A 22 -5.29 -13.37 -6.43
C ARG A 22 -5.44 -14.36 -7.57
N SER A 23 -6.68 -14.49 -8.09
CA SER A 23 -6.95 -15.35 -9.25
C SER A 23 -6.33 -14.83 -10.54
N GLU A 24 -6.09 -13.51 -10.63
CA GLU A 24 -5.60 -12.84 -11.84
C GLU A 24 -6.45 -13.17 -13.09
N ALA A 25 -7.76 -13.40 -12.88
CA ALA A 25 -8.70 -13.64 -13.96
C ALA A 25 -8.77 -12.42 -14.90
N GLY A 26 -8.65 -12.65 -16.21
CA GLY A 26 -8.67 -11.59 -17.22
C GLY A 26 -7.31 -11.00 -17.59
N SER A 27 -6.19 -11.51 -17.05
CA SER A 27 -4.83 -11.04 -17.38
C SER A 27 -4.01 -11.99 -18.25
N ALA A 28 -4.67 -12.87 -19.02
CA ALA A 28 -3.98 -13.83 -19.89
C ALA A 28 -3.01 -13.10 -20.83
N GLY A 29 -1.71 -13.47 -20.77
CA GLY A 29 -0.66 -12.91 -21.62
C GLY A 29 -0.05 -11.58 -21.17
N ARG A 30 -0.53 -10.95 -20.09
CA ARG A 30 0.02 -9.68 -19.57
C ARG A 30 0.85 -9.91 -18.31
N ASP A 31 2.14 -9.53 -18.36
CA ASP A 31 3.09 -9.62 -17.23
C ASP A 31 3.22 -11.05 -16.64
N THR A 32 3.08 -12.09 -17.46
CA THR A 32 3.09 -13.51 -17.02
C THR A 32 4.47 -14.04 -16.64
N LYS A 33 5.56 -13.31 -16.96
CA LYS A 33 6.94 -13.65 -16.60
C LYS A 33 7.45 -12.70 -15.51
N GLY A 34 8.17 -13.25 -14.53
CA GLY A 34 8.77 -12.48 -13.42
C GLY A 34 7.81 -12.26 -12.26
N LEU A 35 8.15 -11.31 -11.36
CA LEU A 35 7.47 -11.14 -10.07
C LEU A 35 6.42 -10.01 -10.04
N ILE A 36 6.11 -9.39 -11.17
CA ILE A 36 5.17 -8.24 -11.24
C ILE A 36 3.72 -8.66 -11.04
N ARG A 37 3.32 -9.80 -11.61
CA ARG A 37 1.98 -10.39 -11.52
C ARG A 37 2.11 -11.85 -11.16
N GLN A 38 1.58 -12.22 -9.99
CA GLN A 38 1.67 -13.57 -9.42
C GLN A 38 0.35 -13.92 -8.74
N HIS A 39 0.02 -15.21 -8.70
CA HIS A 39 -1.15 -15.68 -7.92
C HIS A 39 -0.95 -15.51 -6.42
N GLN A 40 0.31 -15.56 -5.96
CA GLN A 40 0.70 -15.32 -4.58
C GLN A 40 1.83 -14.29 -4.54
N PHE A 41 1.69 -13.31 -3.66
CA PHE A 41 2.76 -12.33 -3.38
C PHE A 41 2.63 -11.82 -1.95
N GLU A 42 3.71 -11.31 -1.37
CA GLU A 42 3.67 -10.71 -0.03
C GLU A 42 3.43 -9.21 -0.10
N LYS A 43 2.70 -8.69 0.89
CA LYS A 43 2.43 -7.26 1.03
C LYS A 43 2.43 -6.87 2.50
N VAL A 44 3.07 -5.74 2.80
CA VAL A 44 2.84 -5.02 4.05
C VAL A 44 1.68 -4.06 3.81
N GLU A 45 0.55 -4.28 4.47
CA GLU A 45 -0.64 -3.45 4.34
C GLU A 45 -0.70 -2.40 5.45
N LEU A 46 -1.19 -1.21 5.10
CA LEU A 46 -1.59 -0.16 6.03
C LEU A 46 -3.13 -0.10 6.05
N VAL A 47 -3.73 -0.08 7.24
CA VAL A 47 -5.17 0.14 7.41
C VAL A 47 -5.38 1.22 8.45
N ALA A 48 -6.29 2.15 8.17
CA ALA A 48 -6.76 3.13 9.15
C ALA A 48 -8.29 3.07 9.26
N ILE A 49 -8.78 3.15 10.50
CA ILE A 49 -10.19 3.29 10.84
C ILE A 49 -10.30 4.60 11.61
N CYS A 50 -11.10 5.54 11.13
CA CYS A 50 -11.14 6.90 11.67
C CYS A 50 -12.53 7.53 11.57
N THR A 51 -12.67 8.74 12.11
CA THR A 51 -13.86 9.56 11.85
C THR A 51 -13.82 10.17 10.45
N ALA A 52 -14.93 10.77 10.00
CA ALA A 52 -15.01 11.41 8.70
C ALA A 52 -14.05 12.62 8.59
N GLU A 53 -13.91 13.37 9.68
CA GLU A 53 -13.08 14.56 9.81
C GLU A 53 -11.58 14.22 9.76
N GLN A 54 -11.22 13.06 10.32
CA GLN A 54 -9.83 12.57 10.34
C GLN A 54 -9.38 11.97 8.99
N ALA A 55 -10.32 11.55 8.13
CA ALA A 55 -10.01 10.75 6.95
C ALA A 55 -9.03 11.41 5.97
N ALA A 56 -9.18 12.72 5.71
CA ALA A 56 -8.31 13.44 4.80
C ALA A 56 -6.86 13.50 5.30
N PHE A 57 -6.67 13.69 6.61
CA PHE A 57 -5.35 13.68 7.24
C PHE A 57 -4.73 12.28 7.21
N GLU A 58 -5.50 11.24 7.57
CA GLU A 58 -5.01 9.86 7.54
C GLU A 58 -4.64 9.41 6.12
N HIS A 59 -5.39 9.81 5.10
CA HIS A 59 -5.07 9.50 3.71
C HIS A 59 -3.70 10.07 3.32
N GLY A 60 -3.47 11.36 3.60
CA GLY A 60 -2.19 12.02 3.35
C GLY A 60 -1.03 11.38 4.11
N ARG A 61 -1.24 11.04 5.40
CA ARG A 61 -0.25 10.36 6.23
C ARG A 61 0.11 8.98 5.67
N MET A 62 -0.88 8.20 5.22
CA MET A 62 -0.67 6.86 4.65
C MET A 62 0.09 6.92 3.33
N VAL A 63 -0.28 7.83 2.42
CA VAL A 63 0.47 8.09 1.18
C VAL A 63 1.92 8.40 1.52
N ARG A 64 2.17 9.33 2.45
CA ARG A 64 3.53 9.72 2.84
C ARG A 64 4.31 8.59 3.49
N SER A 65 3.64 7.70 4.22
CA SER A 65 4.26 6.52 4.82
C SER A 65 4.80 5.57 3.75
N ALA A 66 4.05 5.34 2.67
CA ALA A 66 4.48 4.52 1.54
C ALA A 66 5.59 5.21 0.72
N GLU A 67 5.48 6.51 0.48
CA GLU A 67 6.51 7.33 -0.21
C GLU A 67 7.85 7.29 0.53
N MET A 68 7.84 7.42 1.87
CA MET A 68 9.06 7.39 2.68
C MET A 68 9.82 6.06 2.56
N ILE A 69 9.12 4.93 2.35
CA ILE A 69 9.76 3.63 2.14
C ILE A 69 10.53 3.65 0.82
N LEU A 70 9.92 4.14 -0.27
CA LEU A 70 10.57 4.27 -1.58
C LEU A 70 11.78 5.20 -1.52
N GLU A 71 11.65 6.35 -0.84
CA GLU A 71 12.73 7.31 -0.68
C GLU A 71 13.91 6.75 0.12
N ARG A 72 13.62 6.04 1.23
CA ARG A 72 14.67 5.35 2.02
C ARG A 72 15.37 4.26 1.22
N LEU A 73 14.62 3.56 0.36
CA LEU A 73 15.17 2.58 -0.58
C LEU A 73 15.89 3.21 -1.77
N GLY A 74 15.87 4.54 -1.93
CA GLY A 74 16.49 5.22 -3.07
C GLY A 74 15.82 4.92 -4.42
N LEU A 75 14.55 4.52 -4.43
CA LEU A 75 13.82 4.14 -5.64
C LEU A 75 13.10 5.35 -6.24
N PRO A 76 13.37 5.71 -7.51
CA PRO A 76 12.62 6.76 -8.20
C PRO A 76 11.15 6.34 -8.32
N TYR A 77 10.23 7.25 -7.97
CA TYR A 77 8.78 7.02 -8.07
C TYR A 77 8.04 8.28 -8.49
N ARG A 78 6.80 8.10 -8.94
CA ARG A 78 5.82 9.18 -9.13
C ARG A 78 4.53 8.86 -8.39
N ARG A 79 3.81 9.90 -7.97
CA ARG A 79 2.48 9.80 -7.38
C ARG A 79 1.43 10.18 -8.41
N VAL A 80 0.42 9.34 -8.58
CA VAL A 80 -0.67 9.53 -9.53
C VAL A 80 -2.00 9.57 -8.78
N LEU A 81 -2.78 10.63 -8.97
CA LEU A 81 -4.18 10.65 -8.55
C LEU A 81 -5.01 9.93 -9.61
N LEU A 82 -5.71 8.87 -9.23
CA LEU A 82 -6.50 8.09 -10.19
C LEU A 82 -7.72 8.88 -10.67
N CYS A 83 -8.06 8.70 -11.95
CA CYS A 83 -9.31 9.20 -12.51
C CYS A 83 -10.48 8.31 -12.11
N THR A 84 -11.71 8.79 -12.27
CA THR A 84 -12.92 8.07 -11.84
C THR A 84 -13.10 6.70 -12.51
N GLY A 85 -12.64 6.53 -13.76
CA GLY A 85 -12.76 5.28 -14.51
C GLY A 85 -11.77 4.19 -14.09
N ASP A 86 -10.72 4.54 -13.34
CA ASP A 86 -9.65 3.62 -12.93
C ASP A 86 -9.63 3.38 -11.40
N MET A 87 -10.55 4.01 -10.66
CA MET A 87 -10.69 3.78 -9.23
C MET A 87 -11.35 2.43 -8.93
N GLY A 88 -10.85 1.76 -7.88
CA GLY A 88 -11.46 0.54 -7.37
C GLY A 88 -12.85 0.79 -6.77
N PHE A 89 -13.74 -0.21 -6.87
CA PHE A 89 -15.15 -0.15 -6.49
C PHE A 89 -15.46 0.48 -5.12
N SER A 90 -14.60 0.27 -4.13
CA SER A 90 -14.83 0.77 -2.76
C SER A 90 -14.20 2.12 -2.46
N ALA A 91 -13.39 2.66 -3.36
CA ALA A 91 -12.64 3.89 -3.13
C ALA A 91 -13.44 5.12 -3.56
N ARG A 92 -13.37 6.20 -2.76
CA ARG A 92 -13.81 7.54 -3.16
C ARG A 92 -12.66 8.39 -3.69
N LYS A 93 -11.42 8.06 -3.32
CA LYS A 93 -10.18 8.70 -3.80
C LYS A 93 -8.99 7.76 -3.63
N THR A 94 -8.16 7.65 -4.66
CA THR A 94 -6.99 6.77 -4.66
C THR A 94 -5.75 7.50 -5.19
N PHE A 95 -4.62 7.31 -4.50
CA PHE A 95 -3.32 7.64 -5.03
C PHE A 95 -2.54 6.35 -5.29
N ASP A 96 -2.01 6.22 -6.49
CA ASP A 96 -1.04 5.19 -6.82
C ASP A 96 0.37 5.77 -6.74
N LEU A 97 1.28 4.97 -6.19
CA LEU A 97 2.70 5.18 -6.31
C LEU A 97 3.21 4.23 -7.38
N GLU A 98 3.89 4.79 -8.37
CA GLU A 98 4.49 4.03 -9.45
C GLU A 98 6.00 4.18 -9.40
N VAL A 99 6.72 3.06 -9.36
CA VAL A 99 8.18 3.00 -9.30
C VAL A 99 8.76 2.87 -10.71
N TRP A 100 9.93 3.48 -10.95
CA TRP A 100 10.64 3.34 -12.21
C TRP A 100 11.29 1.96 -12.32
N LEU A 101 11.06 1.27 -13.43
CA LEU A 101 11.69 0.00 -13.76
C LEU A 101 12.56 0.17 -15.02
N PRO A 102 13.89 0.34 -14.89
CA PRO A 102 14.76 0.65 -16.02
C PRO A 102 14.83 -0.48 -17.06
N GLY A 103 14.71 -1.75 -16.67
CA GLY A 103 14.66 -2.87 -17.60
C GLY A 103 13.39 -2.89 -18.46
N GLN A 104 12.31 -2.26 -17.97
CA GLN A 104 11.06 -2.10 -18.71
C GLN A 104 10.92 -0.73 -19.38
N GLY A 105 11.76 0.25 -19.04
CA GLY A 105 11.64 1.63 -19.49
C GLY A 105 10.29 2.27 -19.11
N ALA A 106 9.71 1.89 -17.97
CA ALA A 106 8.35 2.28 -17.60
C ALA A 106 8.15 2.49 -16.09
N TRP A 107 7.15 3.30 -15.75
CA TRP A 107 6.61 3.39 -14.40
C TRP A 107 5.62 2.24 -14.16
N ARG A 108 5.74 1.53 -13.03
CA ARG A 108 4.83 0.45 -12.63
C ARG A 108 4.30 0.69 -11.23
N GLU A 109 3.01 0.48 -11.03
CA GLU A 109 2.36 0.56 -9.72
C GLU A 109 3.10 -0.33 -8.70
N ILE A 110 3.46 0.23 -7.55
CA ILE A 110 4.06 -0.48 -6.41
C ILE A 110 3.21 -0.33 -5.14
N SER A 111 2.35 0.68 -5.09
CA SER A 111 1.37 0.90 -4.05
C SER A 111 0.12 1.60 -4.58
N SER A 112 -1.02 1.29 -3.98
CA SER A 112 -2.29 1.96 -4.18
C SER A 112 -2.88 2.28 -2.81
N ILE A 113 -3.19 3.54 -2.53
CA ILE A 113 -3.64 4.04 -1.23
C ILE A 113 -5.00 4.73 -1.41
N SER A 114 -6.03 4.14 -0.81
CA SER A 114 -7.42 4.53 -0.98
C SER A 114 -8.07 5.03 0.30
N ASP A 115 -8.82 6.11 0.16
CA ASP A 115 -9.87 6.51 1.10
C ASP A 115 -11.19 5.91 0.61
N CYS A 116 -11.83 5.09 1.45
CA CYS A 116 -13.08 4.40 1.12
C CYS A 116 -14.33 5.10 1.68
N GLY A 117 -14.16 6.23 2.38
CA GLY A 117 -15.25 6.86 3.13
C GLY A 117 -15.90 5.89 4.10
N ASP A 118 -17.21 6.01 4.27
CA ASP A 118 -18.00 5.10 5.10
C ASP A 118 -18.48 3.83 4.36
N PHE A 119 -18.06 3.60 3.11
CA PHE A 119 -18.57 2.52 2.26
C PHE A 119 -18.42 1.14 2.92
N GLN A 120 -17.21 0.85 3.43
CA GLN A 120 -16.93 -0.40 4.12
C GLN A 120 -17.52 -0.40 5.53
N GLY A 121 -17.48 0.74 6.23
CA GLY A 121 -18.09 0.91 7.55
C GLY A 121 -19.58 0.57 7.58
N ARG A 122 -20.34 1.03 6.59
CA ARG A 122 -21.76 0.70 6.37
C ARG A 122 -21.98 -0.79 6.20
N ARG A 123 -21.18 -1.44 5.35
CA ARG A 123 -21.29 -2.89 5.07
C ARG A 123 -20.95 -3.76 6.28
N MET A 124 -20.02 -3.31 7.12
CA MET A 124 -19.63 -4.02 8.35
C MET A 124 -20.54 -3.72 9.55
N GLY A 125 -21.42 -2.72 9.44
CA GLY A 125 -22.16 -2.21 10.61
C GLY A 125 -21.25 -1.54 11.65
N ALA A 126 -20.06 -1.08 11.25
CA ALA A 126 -19.05 -0.52 12.15
C ALA A 126 -19.33 0.96 12.41
N ARG A 127 -19.62 1.30 13.67
CA ARG A 127 -20.03 2.66 14.09
C ARG A 127 -19.14 3.17 15.20
N TYR A 128 -19.24 4.45 15.50
CA TYR A 128 -18.59 5.05 16.66
C TYR A 128 -19.53 5.99 17.41
N LYS A 129 -19.21 6.27 18.68
CA LYS A 129 -19.94 7.19 19.54
C LYS A 129 -18.97 8.00 20.40
N THR A 130 -19.37 9.20 20.80
CA THR A 130 -18.67 9.96 21.83
C THR A 130 -18.96 9.38 23.19
N ARG A 131 -17.94 9.27 24.03
CA ARG A 131 -18.11 8.82 25.40
C ARG A 131 -19.07 9.73 26.16
N GLY A 132 -20.10 9.12 26.76
CA GLY A 132 -21.12 9.85 27.54
C GLY A 132 -22.30 10.37 26.73
N GLU A 133 -22.26 10.34 25.40
CA GLU A 133 -23.40 10.69 24.55
C GLU A 133 -24.30 9.48 24.26
N LYS A 134 -25.62 9.72 24.11
CA LYS A 134 -26.58 8.69 23.71
C LYS A 134 -26.56 8.54 22.18
N GLY A 135 -26.47 7.30 21.70
CA GLY A 135 -26.52 6.97 20.27
C GLY A 135 -25.13 6.85 19.62
N THR A 136 -25.11 6.67 18.30
CA THR A 136 -23.88 6.63 17.49
C THR A 136 -23.78 7.88 16.63
N LYS A 137 -22.57 8.43 16.45
CA LYS A 137 -22.33 9.60 15.57
C LYS A 137 -22.41 9.26 14.08
N GLY A 138 -22.06 8.01 13.72
CA GLY A 138 -22.10 7.56 12.35
C GLY A 138 -21.33 6.27 12.14
N PHE A 139 -21.11 5.94 10.87
CA PHE A 139 -20.22 4.84 10.47
C PHE A 139 -18.77 5.33 10.45
N VAL A 140 -17.86 4.42 10.78
CA VAL A 140 -16.43 4.72 10.67
C VAL A 140 -16.03 4.89 9.20
N HIS A 141 -15.05 5.74 8.95
CA HIS A 141 -14.36 5.80 7.68
C HIS A 141 -13.21 4.79 7.68
N THR A 142 -12.95 4.18 6.53
CA THR A 142 -11.85 3.23 6.37
C THR A 142 -10.90 3.66 5.25
N LEU A 143 -9.62 3.43 5.47
CA LEU A 143 -8.56 3.67 4.51
C LEU A 143 -7.64 2.45 4.48
N ASN A 144 -7.10 2.17 3.31
CA ASN A 144 -6.12 1.10 3.12
C ASN A 144 -5.06 1.52 2.10
N GLY A 145 -3.88 0.93 2.19
CA GLY A 145 -2.87 1.09 1.17
C GLY A 145 -1.64 0.22 1.37
N SER A 146 -0.94 -0.05 0.28
CA SER A 146 0.28 -0.90 0.31
C SER A 146 1.47 -0.11 0.86
N GLY A 147 2.24 -0.68 1.78
CA GLY A 147 3.49 -0.10 2.29
C GLY A 147 4.66 -1.08 2.33
N LEU A 148 4.96 -1.89 1.32
CA LEU A 148 4.56 -1.90 -0.10
C LEU A 148 4.21 -3.35 -0.52
N ALA A 149 3.91 -3.56 -1.81
CA ALA A 149 3.94 -4.91 -2.38
C ALA A 149 5.40 -5.39 -2.45
N VAL A 150 5.76 -6.40 -1.66
CA VAL A 150 7.16 -6.83 -1.44
C VAL A 150 7.78 -7.36 -2.73
N GLY A 151 7.07 -8.21 -3.46
CA GLY A 151 7.56 -8.77 -4.73
C GLY A 151 7.87 -7.70 -5.80
N ARG A 152 7.01 -6.69 -5.95
CA ARG A 152 7.27 -5.55 -6.86
C ARG A 152 8.43 -4.68 -6.37
N THR A 153 8.56 -4.52 -5.05
CA THR A 153 9.69 -3.79 -4.44
C THR A 153 11.01 -4.50 -4.71
N LEU A 154 11.03 -5.84 -4.64
CA LEU A 154 12.21 -6.63 -4.99
C LEU A 154 12.63 -6.42 -6.46
N VAL A 155 11.67 -6.45 -7.40
CA VAL A 155 11.96 -6.15 -8.82
C VAL A 155 12.54 -4.75 -8.96
N ALA A 156 11.96 -3.75 -8.30
CA ALA A 156 12.46 -2.38 -8.36
C ALA A 156 13.88 -2.25 -7.81
N VAL A 157 14.21 -2.92 -6.70
CA VAL A 157 15.58 -2.95 -6.15
C VAL A 157 16.54 -3.62 -7.13
N ILE A 158 16.21 -4.81 -7.65
CA ILE A 158 17.07 -5.53 -8.60
C ILE A 158 17.34 -4.67 -9.84
N GLU A 159 16.30 -4.11 -10.46
CA GLU A 159 16.47 -3.35 -11.70
C GLU A 159 17.21 -2.02 -11.49
N ASN A 160 16.94 -1.29 -10.40
CA ASN A 160 17.57 0.02 -10.17
C ASN A 160 18.99 -0.08 -9.57
N TYR A 161 19.35 -1.20 -8.95
CA TYR A 161 20.66 -1.39 -8.32
C TYR A 161 21.58 -2.38 -9.04
N GLN A 162 21.18 -2.90 -10.20
CA GLN A 162 22.01 -3.77 -11.03
C GLN A 162 23.33 -3.09 -11.45
N GLN A 163 24.39 -3.88 -11.57
CA GLN A 163 25.71 -3.49 -12.04
C GLN A 163 26.00 -4.16 -13.39
N ALA A 164 27.04 -3.70 -14.09
CA ALA A 164 27.39 -4.20 -15.42
C ALA A 164 27.78 -5.69 -15.44
N ASP A 165 28.25 -6.22 -14.31
CA ASP A 165 28.61 -7.64 -14.13
C ASP A 165 27.43 -8.54 -13.71
N GLY A 166 26.22 -7.97 -13.61
CA GLY A 166 25.02 -8.68 -13.18
C GLY A 166 24.84 -8.76 -11.66
N SER A 167 25.77 -8.25 -10.86
CA SER A 167 25.58 -8.08 -9.41
C SER A 167 24.54 -7.00 -9.11
N VAL A 168 23.94 -7.03 -7.91
CA VAL A 168 22.98 -6.01 -7.45
C VAL A 168 23.50 -5.41 -6.15
N ARG A 169 23.69 -4.08 -6.13
CA ARG A 169 24.03 -3.37 -4.89
C ARG A 169 22.82 -3.39 -3.94
N VAL A 170 23.04 -3.71 -2.68
CA VAL A 170 21.96 -3.67 -1.67
C VAL A 170 21.77 -2.22 -1.20
N PRO A 171 20.53 -1.67 -1.23
CA PRO A 171 20.22 -0.37 -0.64
C PRO A 171 20.71 -0.27 0.81
N GLN A 172 21.32 0.86 1.17
CA GLN A 172 21.96 1.04 2.48
C GLN A 172 21.02 0.75 3.66
N VAL A 173 19.75 1.13 3.54
CA VAL A 173 18.74 0.92 4.58
C VAL A 173 18.42 -0.57 4.84
N LEU A 174 18.84 -1.47 3.95
CA LEU A 174 18.64 -2.92 4.08
C LEU A 174 19.86 -3.65 4.67
N HIS A 175 21.03 -3.02 4.77
CA HIS A 175 22.27 -3.72 5.20
C HIS A 175 22.12 -4.41 6.56
N ASN A 176 21.50 -3.75 7.53
CA ASN A 176 21.27 -4.33 8.87
C ASN A 176 20.30 -5.52 8.85
N TYR A 177 19.36 -5.55 7.90
CA TYR A 177 18.43 -6.67 7.72
C TYR A 177 19.04 -7.83 6.94
N MET A 178 20.19 -7.60 6.29
CA MET A 178 20.90 -8.60 5.47
C MET A 178 22.26 -8.99 6.07
N GLY A 179 22.45 -8.84 7.39
CA GLY A 179 23.69 -9.24 8.07
C GLY A 179 24.94 -8.48 7.60
N GLY A 180 24.79 -7.23 7.15
CA GLY A 180 25.88 -6.41 6.61
C GLY A 180 26.19 -6.65 5.14
N MET A 181 25.42 -7.51 4.45
CA MET A 181 25.58 -7.73 3.01
C MET A 181 25.29 -6.44 2.23
N THR A 182 26.22 -6.08 1.34
CA THR A 182 26.15 -4.84 0.54
C THR A 182 25.98 -5.09 -0.95
N VAL A 183 26.18 -6.32 -1.43
CA VAL A 183 26.06 -6.74 -2.83
C VAL A 183 25.49 -8.16 -2.90
N LEU A 184 24.60 -8.41 -3.85
CA LEU A 184 24.14 -9.73 -4.28
C LEU A 184 24.89 -10.12 -5.55
N THR A 185 25.46 -11.32 -5.59
CA THR A 185 26.14 -11.87 -6.76
C THR A 185 25.32 -13.00 -7.39
N PRO A 186 25.38 -13.20 -8.72
CA PRO A 186 24.77 -14.33 -9.40
C PRO A 186 25.27 -15.70 -8.91
#